data_AF-A0A833QX05-F1
#
_entry.id   AF-A0A833QX05-F1
#
_cell.length_a   1.000
_cell.length_b   1.000
_cell.length_c   1.000
_cell.angle_alpha   90.00
_cell.angle_beta   90.00
_cell.angle_gamma   90.00
#
_symmetry.space_group_name_H-M   'P 1'
#
loop_
_entity.id
_entity.type
_entity.pdbx_description
1 polymer ?
#
loop_
_entity_poly.entity_id
_entity_poly.type
_entity_poly.pdbx_seq_one_letter_code
_entity_poly.pdbx_strand_id
1 'polypeptide(L)'
;MKSFAGSTSKAASIKFRMPTRESLIPIRLDLDVDGHRYKDAFTWNPDDPDSEVLTFAKRTVKDLKLPPTFVTQISQSIQSQLAEFRSYGGQDMYIREKIVPLKVDLRVNNTVIRDSFLWDISNFESDPEEFARTLCNDLDVADPEVAPAIAVSIREQLFEIAAQSVSAVREAKLGKKGRRTYDLSKGGNNALDVSKYFGSKGSGVIRKRKDWYMNGPTVDILSNEEVGTLDELNSRLKRKLDEKEDSF
;
A
#
# COMPACT_ATOMS: atom_id res chain seq x y z
N MET A 1 48.98 -16.61 10.85
CA MET A 1 47.84 -16.08 10.08
C MET A 1 46.56 -16.58 10.74
N LYS A 2 45.83 -15.71 11.46
CA LYS A 2 44.54 -16.06 12.07
C LYS A 2 43.44 -15.68 11.07
N SER A 3 42.69 -16.68 10.62
CA SER A 3 41.53 -16.51 9.73
C SER A 3 40.41 -15.79 10.48
N PHE A 4 39.96 -14.64 9.98
CA PHE A 4 38.71 -14.01 10.40
C PHE A 4 37.55 -14.86 9.90
N ALA A 5 36.81 -15.47 10.83
CA ALA A 5 35.49 -16.00 10.54
C ALA A 5 34.55 -14.81 10.31
N GLY A 6 34.05 -14.66 9.08
CA GLY A 6 32.99 -13.71 8.77
C GLY A 6 31.77 -14.02 9.63
N SER A 7 31.44 -13.10 10.54
CA SER A 7 30.17 -13.11 11.25
C SER A 7 29.06 -12.90 10.21
N THR A 8 28.41 -13.98 9.77
CA THR A 8 27.12 -13.87 9.09
C THR A 8 26.12 -13.42 10.14
N SER A 9 25.92 -12.11 10.28
CA SER A 9 24.83 -11.57 11.10
C SER A 9 23.52 -12.10 10.54
N LYS A 10 22.89 -13.07 11.24
CA LYS A 10 21.49 -13.39 11.00
C LYS A 10 20.73 -12.08 11.15
N ALA A 11 20.08 -11.62 10.08
CA ALA A 11 19.18 -10.48 10.16
C ALA A 11 18.21 -10.71 11.32
N ALA A 12 18.27 -9.84 12.32
CA ALA A 12 17.40 -9.93 13.49
C ALA A 12 15.95 -9.78 13.01
N SER A 13 15.08 -10.70 13.44
CA SER A 13 13.65 -10.52 13.22
C SER A 13 13.17 -9.32 14.04
N ILE A 14 12.36 -8.48 13.43
CA ILE A 14 11.68 -7.38 14.11
C ILE A 14 10.23 -7.76 14.39
N LYS A 15 9.58 -7.09 15.33
CA LYS A 15 8.14 -7.22 15.51
C LYS A 15 7.41 -6.53 14.37
N PHE A 16 6.30 -7.12 13.94
CA PHE A 16 5.45 -6.56 12.90
C PHE A 16 5.06 -5.12 13.25
N ARG A 17 5.31 -4.22 12.30
CA ARG A 17 4.90 -2.81 12.29
C ARG A 17 4.99 -2.30 10.85
N MET A 18 4.38 -1.15 10.59
CA MET A 18 4.58 -0.47 9.31
C MET A 18 6.07 -0.06 9.16
N PRO A 19 6.67 -0.26 7.96
CA PRO A 19 8.07 0.10 7.67
C PRO A 19 8.22 1.59 7.36
N THR A 20 7.74 2.43 8.27
CA THR A 20 7.69 3.89 8.17
C THR A 20 7.90 4.53 9.54
N ARG A 21 8.20 5.84 9.54
CA ARG A 21 8.48 6.62 10.75
C ARG A 21 7.34 6.50 11.75
N GLU A 22 6.14 6.81 11.29
CA GLU A 22 4.89 6.61 12.03
C GLU A 22 4.20 5.32 11.59
N SER A 23 3.67 4.55 12.54
CA SER A 23 3.00 3.28 12.27
C SER A 23 1.54 3.44 11.87
N LEU A 24 1.23 4.45 11.05
CA LEU A 24 -0.11 4.68 10.53
C LEU A 24 -0.47 3.60 9.49
N ILE A 25 -1.69 3.10 9.60
CA ILE A 25 -2.22 2.07 8.70
C ILE A 25 -3.14 2.71 7.66
N PRO A 26 -3.14 2.22 6.41
CA PRO A 26 -4.10 2.66 5.41
C PRO A 26 -5.49 2.07 5.72
N ILE A 27 -6.52 2.89 5.58
CA ILE A 27 -7.92 2.52 5.69
C ILE A 27 -8.61 2.88 4.38
N ARG A 28 -9.38 1.94 3.82
CA ARG A 28 -10.18 2.16 2.63
C ARG A 28 -11.65 1.84 2.89
N LEU A 29 -12.52 2.75 2.48
CA LEU A 29 -13.98 2.61 2.56
C LEU A 29 -14.54 2.58 1.13
N ASP A 30 -15.33 1.57 0.80
CA ASP A 30 -16.20 1.53 -0.39
C ASP A 30 -17.54 0.94 0.07
N LEU A 31 -18.42 1.82 0.56
CA LEU A 31 -19.70 1.46 1.16
C LEU A 31 -20.83 1.84 0.22
N ASP A 32 -21.79 0.94 0.06
CA ASP A 32 -23.04 1.17 -0.67
C ASP A 32 -24.21 0.80 0.27
N VAL A 33 -25.04 1.79 0.59
CA VAL A 33 -26.18 1.64 1.51
C VAL A 33 -27.34 2.44 0.96
N ASP A 34 -28.47 1.76 0.71
CA ASP A 34 -29.72 2.37 0.24
C ASP A 34 -29.52 3.29 -0.99
N GLY A 35 -28.68 2.87 -1.93
CA GLY A 35 -28.39 3.62 -3.17
C GLY A 35 -27.45 4.82 -3.00
N HIS A 36 -26.97 5.06 -1.78
CA HIS A 36 -25.91 6.03 -1.53
C HIS A 36 -24.57 5.29 -1.49
N ARG A 37 -23.56 5.86 -2.14
CA ARG A 37 -22.21 5.31 -2.13
C ARG A 37 -21.25 6.28 -1.47
N TYR A 38 -20.45 5.78 -0.54
CA TYR A 38 -19.39 6.54 0.10
C TYR A 38 -18.07 5.81 -0.10
N LYS A 39 -17.12 6.52 -0.73
CA LYS A 39 -15.76 6.06 -0.93
C LYS A 39 -14.79 7.01 -0.28
N ASP A 40 -13.82 6.46 0.43
CA ASP A 40 -12.77 7.25 1.06
C ASP A 40 -11.52 6.40 1.29
N ALA A 41 -10.38 7.06 1.41
CA ALA A 41 -9.11 6.44 1.70
C ALA A 41 -8.25 7.39 2.55
N PHE A 42 -7.85 6.94 3.74
CA PHE A 42 -7.09 7.75 4.70
C PHE A 42 -6.18 6.87 5.55
N THR A 43 -5.38 7.49 6.40
CA THR A 43 -4.50 6.79 7.34
C THR A 43 -5.06 6.85 8.76
N TRP A 44 -4.87 5.79 9.54
CA TRP A 44 -5.33 5.71 10.93
C TRP A 44 -4.19 5.27 11.86
N ASN A 45 -4.15 5.82 13.07
CA ASN A 45 -3.23 5.34 14.10
C ASN A 45 -3.85 4.11 14.80
N PRO A 46 -3.26 2.90 14.66
CA PRO A 46 -3.85 1.69 15.22
C PRO A 46 -3.88 1.66 16.76
N ASP A 47 -3.12 2.55 17.41
CA ASP A 47 -3.08 2.72 18.86
C ASP A 47 -4.18 3.65 19.40
N ASP A 48 -4.90 4.36 18.52
CA ASP A 48 -6.04 5.19 18.93
C ASP A 48 -7.19 4.31 19.45
N PRO A 49 -7.95 4.78 20.48
CA PRO A 49 -9.03 4.00 21.06
C PRO A 49 -10.21 3.87 20.08
N ASP A 50 -10.94 2.76 20.15
CA ASP A 50 -12.07 2.47 19.25
C ASP A 50 -13.20 3.54 19.35
N SER A 51 -13.25 4.34 20.41
CA SER A 51 -14.15 5.50 20.54
C SER A 51 -13.88 6.60 19.51
N GLU A 52 -12.64 6.76 19.06
CA GLU A 52 -12.28 7.71 17.99
C GLU A 52 -12.86 7.28 16.65
N VAL A 53 -12.89 5.97 16.37
CA VAL A 53 -13.52 5.43 15.14
C VAL A 53 -15.00 5.81 15.08
N LEU A 54 -15.72 5.64 16.20
CA LEU A 54 -17.14 6.01 16.28
C LEU A 54 -17.34 7.54 16.15
N THR A 55 -16.43 8.32 16.73
CA THR A 55 -16.48 9.78 16.64
C THR A 55 -16.23 10.26 15.22
N PHE A 56 -15.24 9.68 14.53
CA PHE A 56 -14.99 9.89 13.11
C PHE A 56 -16.22 9.55 12.28
N ALA A 57 -16.78 8.34 12.40
CA ALA A 57 -17.94 7.91 11.63
C ALA A 57 -19.14 8.87 11.79
N LYS A 58 -19.43 9.33 13.02
CA LYS A 58 -20.50 10.30 13.28
C LYS A 58 -20.24 11.65 12.62
N ARG A 59 -19.00 12.15 12.66
CA ARG A 59 -18.62 13.43 12.03
C ARG A 59 -18.72 13.33 10.52
N THR A 60 -18.13 12.30 9.92
CA THR A 60 -18.19 12.03 8.47
C THR A 60 -19.63 11.98 7.96
N VAL A 61 -20.51 11.21 8.62
CA VAL A 61 -21.92 11.12 8.22
C VAL A 61 -22.63 12.47 8.32
N LYS A 62 -22.33 13.26 9.34
CA LYS A 62 -22.90 14.61 9.51
C LYS A 62 -22.39 15.58 8.44
N ASP A 63 -21.09 15.61 8.20
CA ASP A 63 -20.43 16.58 7.32
C ASP A 63 -20.80 16.31 5.85
N LEU A 64 -20.87 15.04 5.47
CA LEU A 64 -21.27 14.59 4.12
C LEU A 64 -22.78 14.44 3.95
N LYS A 65 -23.57 14.70 5.00
CA LYS A 65 -25.05 14.56 5.01
C LYS A 65 -25.52 13.18 4.56
N LEU A 66 -24.81 12.13 4.96
CA LEU A 66 -25.14 10.74 4.63
C LEU A 66 -26.27 10.21 5.52
N PRO A 67 -26.97 9.13 5.11
CA PRO A 67 -27.92 8.44 5.97
C PRO A 67 -27.29 7.98 7.30
N PRO A 68 -28.00 8.06 8.44
CA PRO A 68 -27.47 7.63 9.75
C PRO A 68 -27.01 6.15 9.79
N THR A 69 -27.51 5.32 8.88
CA THR A 69 -27.11 3.92 8.71
C THR A 69 -25.63 3.77 8.35
N PHE A 70 -24.99 4.79 7.76
CA PHE A 70 -23.56 4.77 7.48
C PHE A 70 -22.68 4.78 8.73
N VAL A 71 -23.17 5.28 9.88
CA VAL A 71 -22.34 5.37 11.09
C VAL A 71 -21.86 3.98 11.51
N THR A 72 -22.77 2.99 11.51
CA THR A 72 -22.43 1.61 11.88
C THR A 72 -21.55 0.96 10.81
N GLN A 73 -21.86 1.16 9.53
CA GLN A 73 -21.11 0.58 8.42
C GLN A 73 -19.67 1.09 8.34
N ILE A 74 -19.46 2.41 8.48
CA ILE A 74 -18.13 3.03 8.54
C ILE A 74 -17.36 2.47 9.75
N SER A 75 -17.98 2.48 10.94
CA SER A 75 -17.31 2.01 12.16
C SER A 75 -16.87 0.55 12.05
N GLN A 76 -17.75 -0.33 11.55
CA GLN A 76 -17.46 -1.75 11.36
C GLN A 76 -16.35 -1.98 10.32
N SER A 77 -16.37 -1.26 9.20
CA SER A 77 -15.36 -1.37 8.16
C SER A 77 -13.96 -0.98 8.66
N ILE A 78 -13.86 0.14 9.40
CA ILE A 78 -12.60 0.59 10.01
C ILE A 78 -12.13 -0.41 11.06
N GLN A 79 -13.03 -0.84 11.96
CA GLN A 79 -12.69 -1.80 13.02
C GLN A 79 -12.23 -3.16 12.47
N SER A 80 -12.83 -3.63 11.37
CA SER A 80 -12.41 -4.87 10.70
C SER A 80 -10.97 -4.76 10.18
N GLN A 81 -10.63 -3.67 9.49
CA GLN A 81 -9.27 -3.42 8.98
C GLN A 81 -8.26 -3.26 10.13
N LEU A 82 -8.65 -2.58 11.22
CA LEU A 82 -7.83 -2.49 12.44
C LEU A 82 -7.62 -3.86 13.08
N ALA A 83 -8.65 -4.69 13.17
CA ALA A 83 -8.56 -6.04 13.72
C ALA A 83 -7.64 -6.94 12.87
N GLU A 84 -7.72 -6.83 11.54
CA GLU A 84 -6.80 -7.50 10.63
C GLU A 84 -5.36 -7.07 10.89
N PHE A 85 -5.08 -5.76 10.93
CA PHE A 85 -3.75 -5.24 11.23
C PHE A 85 -3.23 -5.74 12.59
N ARG A 86 -4.05 -5.63 13.64
CA ARG A 86 -3.73 -6.07 15.01
C ARG A 86 -3.49 -7.58 15.08
N SER A 87 -4.07 -8.38 14.19
CA SER A 87 -3.83 -9.83 14.13
C SER A 87 -2.37 -10.20 13.79
N TYR A 88 -1.66 -9.31 13.08
CA TYR A 88 -0.23 -9.45 12.82
C TYR A 88 0.65 -9.00 14.01
N GLY A 89 0.05 -8.33 15.00
CA GLY A 89 0.73 -7.84 16.21
C GLY A 89 1.51 -8.94 16.94
N GLY A 90 2.71 -8.58 17.41
CA GLY A 90 3.60 -9.49 18.16
C GLY A 90 4.30 -10.56 17.31
N GLN A 91 3.93 -10.70 16.04
CA GLN A 91 4.58 -11.64 15.12
C GLN A 91 5.92 -11.11 14.65
N ASP A 92 6.79 -12.05 14.28
CA ASP A 92 8.11 -11.72 13.75
C ASP A 92 8.01 -11.48 12.25
N MET A 93 8.65 -10.41 11.81
CA MET A 93 8.78 -10.01 10.42
C MET A 93 10.27 -9.94 10.05
N TYR A 94 10.62 -10.34 8.82
CA TYR A 94 11.96 -10.14 8.27
C TYR A 94 11.95 -9.04 7.23
N ILE A 95 12.43 -7.87 7.63
CA ILE A 95 12.80 -6.80 6.70
C ILE A 95 14.31 -6.91 6.49
N ARG A 96 14.71 -7.46 5.35
CA ARG A 96 16.10 -7.38 4.87
C ARG A 96 16.26 -6.06 4.12
N GLU A 97 17.50 -5.58 3.96
CA GLU A 97 17.84 -4.53 3.01
C GLU A 97 17.21 -4.89 1.65
N LYS A 98 16.09 -4.26 1.34
CA LYS A 98 15.21 -4.65 0.25
C LYS A 98 14.62 -3.37 -0.32
N ILE A 99 14.98 -3.10 -1.55
CA ILE A 99 14.39 -2.02 -2.33
C ILE A 99 13.31 -2.64 -3.19
N VAL A 100 12.10 -2.10 -3.11
CA VAL A 100 10.92 -2.58 -3.84
C VAL A 100 10.43 -1.51 -4.80
N PRO A 101 9.84 -1.89 -5.95
CA PRO A 101 9.17 -0.94 -6.81
C PRO A 101 7.79 -0.68 -6.22
N LEU A 102 7.46 0.58 -5.99
CA LEU A 102 6.10 1.00 -5.72
C LEU A 102 5.53 1.61 -6.99
N LYS A 103 4.25 1.35 -7.23
CA LYS A 103 3.51 1.94 -8.35
C LYS A 103 2.34 2.74 -7.80
N VAL A 104 2.25 3.98 -8.22
CA VAL A 104 1.10 4.85 -8.00
C VAL A 104 0.33 4.91 -9.31
N ASP A 105 -0.97 4.64 -9.27
CA ASP A 105 -1.88 4.71 -10.41
C ASP A 105 -3.27 5.03 -9.86
N LEU A 106 -3.53 6.32 -9.64
CA LEU A 106 -4.75 6.76 -8.96
C LEU A 106 -5.32 8.00 -9.63
N ARG A 107 -6.65 8.13 -9.52
CA ARG A 107 -7.41 9.31 -9.91
C ARG A 107 -8.02 9.92 -8.66
N VAL A 108 -7.78 11.21 -8.48
CA VAL A 108 -8.42 12.03 -7.45
C VAL A 108 -9.07 13.18 -8.18
N ASN A 109 -10.39 13.29 -8.06
CA ASN A 109 -11.18 14.27 -8.78
C ASN A 109 -10.88 14.23 -10.30
N ASN A 110 -10.37 15.33 -10.84
CA ASN A 110 -9.99 15.48 -12.24
C ASN A 110 -8.52 15.13 -12.51
N THR A 111 -7.73 14.86 -11.47
CA THR A 111 -6.28 14.63 -11.60
C THR A 111 -5.98 13.12 -11.60
N VAL A 112 -5.32 12.64 -12.64
CA VAL A 112 -4.79 11.27 -12.72
C VAL A 112 -3.28 11.32 -12.56
N ILE A 113 -2.76 10.62 -11.56
CA ILE A 113 -1.32 10.50 -11.32
C ILE A 113 -0.89 9.06 -11.49
N ARG A 114 0.12 8.85 -12.33
CA ARG A 114 0.81 7.57 -12.45
C ARG A 114 2.30 7.76 -12.27
N ASP A 115 2.91 6.94 -11.45
CA ASP A 115 4.35 6.95 -11.23
C ASP A 115 4.85 5.55 -10.79
N SER A 116 6.14 5.28 -11.00
CA SER A 116 6.80 4.12 -10.44
C SER A 116 8.20 4.49 -9.93
N PHE A 117 8.38 4.30 -8.62
CA PHE A 117 9.62 4.62 -7.93
C PHE A 117 10.07 3.46 -7.05
N LEU A 118 11.32 3.56 -6.62
CA LEU A 118 11.94 2.54 -5.77
C LEU A 118 11.86 3.01 -4.32
N TRP A 119 11.41 2.12 -3.44
CA TRP A 119 11.25 2.38 -2.01
C TRP A 119 12.11 1.41 -1.20
N ASP A 120 12.87 1.94 -0.26
CA ASP A 120 13.63 1.12 0.69
C ASP A 120 12.74 0.77 1.90
N ILE A 121 12.29 -0.47 1.98
CA ILE A 121 11.45 -0.93 3.09
C ILE A 121 12.23 -1.14 4.39
N SER A 122 13.57 -1.11 4.34
CA SER A 122 14.42 -1.22 5.52
C SER A 122 14.66 0.12 6.21
N ASN A 123 14.31 1.23 5.55
CA ASN A 123 14.38 2.56 6.13
C ASN A 123 13.09 2.91 6.91
N PHE A 124 13.08 2.63 8.22
CA PHE A 124 11.98 2.96 9.13
C PHE A 124 11.84 4.45 9.43
N GLU A 125 12.75 5.31 8.96
CA GLU A 125 12.60 6.77 9.09
C GLU A 125 11.88 7.39 7.89
N SER A 126 11.48 6.57 6.90
CA SER A 126 10.76 7.05 5.73
C SER A 126 9.37 7.59 6.09
N ASP A 127 9.00 8.70 5.45
CA ASP A 127 7.71 9.38 5.61
C ASP A 127 6.98 9.44 4.24
N PRO A 128 5.99 8.56 3.99
CA PRO A 128 5.19 8.58 2.77
C PRO A 128 4.44 9.89 2.53
N GLU A 129 3.99 10.57 3.57
CA GLU A 129 3.26 11.83 3.48
C GLU A 129 4.18 12.98 3.04
N GLU A 130 5.41 13.04 3.56
CA GLU A 130 6.42 14.01 3.13
C GLU A 130 6.87 13.77 1.70
N PHE A 131 7.09 12.50 1.32
CA PHE A 131 7.36 12.13 -0.05
C PHE A 131 6.23 12.57 -0.99
N ALA A 132 4.98 12.26 -0.65
CA ALA A 132 3.83 12.60 -1.48
C ALA A 132 3.63 14.11 -1.64
N ARG A 133 3.82 14.91 -0.57
CA ARG A 133 3.79 16.37 -0.66
C ARG A 133 4.88 16.91 -1.57
N THR A 134 6.10 16.39 -1.44
CA THR A 134 7.23 16.81 -2.27
C THR A 134 6.97 16.47 -3.75
N LEU A 135 6.49 15.26 -4.03
CA LEU A 135 6.12 14.83 -5.38
C LEU A 135 5.03 15.73 -5.99
N CYS A 136 3.98 16.06 -5.24
CA CYS A 136 2.95 16.98 -5.73
C CYS A 136 3.48 18.39 -5.97
N ASN A 137 4.37 18.90 -5.11
CA ASN A 137 5.00 20.21 -5.29
C ASN A 137 5.91 20.24 -6.52
N ASP A 138 6.70 19.19 -6.73
CA ASP A 138 7.62 19.08 -7.88
C ASP A 138 6.88 18.94 -9.22
N LEU A 139 5.64 18.43 -9.19
CA LEU A 139 4.78 18.24 -10.36
C LEU A 139 3.74 19.35 -10.54
N ASP A 140 3.79 20.41 -9.71
CA ASP A 140 2.83 21.51 -9.70
C ASP A 140 1.36 21.04 -9.59
N VAL A 141 1.11 19.98 -8.82
CA VAL A 141 -0.24 19.45 -8.57
C VAL A 141 -0.96 20.34 -7.57
N ALA A 142 -1.96 21.07 -8.05
CA ALA A 142 -2.71 22.04 -7.24
C ALA A 142 -3.76 21.42 -6.30
N ASP A 143 -4.26 20.22 -6.61
CA ASP A 143 -5.31 19.56 -5.83
C ASP A 143 -4.73 19.00 -4.51
N PRO A 144 -5.16 19.53 -3.34
CA PRO A 144 -4.61 19.14 -2.04
C PRO A 144 -4.98 17.70 -1.63
N GLU A 145 -5.99 17.09 -2.24
CA GLU A 145 -6.42 15.72 -1.92
C GLU A 145 -5.50 14.66 -2.55
N VAL A 146 -4.68 15.06 -3.53
CA VAL A 146 -3.83 14.14 -4.28
C VAL A 146 -2.65 13.63 -3.45
N ALA A 147 -1.98 14.50 -2.68
CA ALA A 147 -0.86 14.07 -1.84
C ALA A 147 -1.27 13.04 -0.76
N PRO A 148 -2.36 13.24 0.00
CA PRO A 148 -2.90 12.21 0.89
C PRO A 148 -3.21 10.89 0.18
N ALA A 149 -3.82 10.93 -1.01
CA ALA A 149 -4.14 9.71 -1.77
C ALA A 149 -2.89 8.92 -2.19
N ILE A 150 -1.81 9.61 -2.59
CA ILE A 150 -0.52 9.00 -2.88
C ILE A 150 0.07 8.36 -1.62
N ALA A 151 0.07 9.06 -0.49
CA ALA A 151 0.59 8.54 0.77
C ALA A 151 -0.14 7.28 1.23
N VAL A 152 -1.48 7.26 1.12
CA VAL A 152 -2.29 6.07 1.39
C VAL A 152 -1.92 4.93 0.45
N SER A 153 -1.79 5.18 -0.86
CA SER A 153 -1.40 4.16 -1.84
C SER A 153 -0.01 3.54 -1.58
N ILE A 154 0.94 4.36 -1.12
CA ILE A 154 2.26 3.88 -0.68
C ILE A 154 2.09 2.98 0.55
N ARG A 155 1.36 3.43 1.56
CA ARG A 155 1.13 2.66 2.80
C ARG A 155 0.40 1.35 2.54
N GLU A 156 -0.55 1.29 1.61
CA GLU A 156 -1.24 0.05 1.19
C GLU A 156 -0.23 -0.98 0.69
N GLN A 157 0.64 -0.61 -0.23
CA GLN A 157 1.66 -1.50 -0.77
C GLN A 157 2.68 -1.93 0.30
N LEU A 158 3.08 -1.01 1.20
CA LEU A 158 3.99 -1.32 2.30
C LEU A 158 3.36 -2.29 3.32
N PHE A 159 2.07 -2.13 3.62
CA PHE A 159 1.34 -3.04 4.51
C PHE A 159 1.27 -4.44 3.90
N GLU A 160 0.96 -4.57 2.62
CA GLU A 160 0.91 -5.86 1.93
C GLU A 160 2.29 -6.56 1.98
N ILE A 161 3.36 -5.84 1.66
CA ILE A 161 4.73 -6.37 1.72
C ILE A 161 5.08 -6.84 3.15
N ALA A 162 4.71 -6.06 4.16
CA ALA A 162 4.94 -6.40 5.56
C ALA A 162 4.16 -7.67 5.95
N ALA A 163 2.87 -7.75 5.62
CA ALA A 163 2.02 -8.91 5.88
C ALA A 163 2.56 -10.19 5.20
N GLN A 164 2.95 -10.11 3.92
CA GLN A 164 3.56 -11.21 3.18
C GLN A 164 4.83 -11.73 3.86
N SER A 165 5.66 -10.83 4.39
CA SER A 165 6.89 -11.23 5.07
C SER A 165 6.65 -11.95 6.41
N VAL A 166 5.56 -11.63 7.12
CA VAL A 166 5.10 -12.40 8.29
C VAL A 166 4.68 -13.80 7.89
N SER A 167 3.91 -13.94 6.81
CA SER A 167 3.51 -15.25 6.27
C SER A 167 4.72 -16.11 5.90
N ALA A 168 5.74 -15.52 5.24
CA ALA A 168 6.98 -16.22 4.92
C ALA A 168 7.74 -16.70 6.17
N VAL A 169 7.73 -15.93 7.27
CA VAL A 169 8.33 -16.34 8.55
C VAL A 169 7.60 -17.55 9.13
N ARG A 170 6.27 -17.54 9.12
CA ARG A 170 5.43 -18.64 9.60
C ARG A 170 5.71 -19.92 8.83
N GLU A 171 5.74 -19.84 7.50
CA GLU A 171 6.05 -20.98 6.63
C GLU A 171 7.46 -21.54 6.88
N ALA A 172 8.47 -20.67 7.03
CA ALA A 172 9.84 -21.10 7.32
C ALA A 172 9.98 -21.78 8.70
N LYS A 173 9.15 -21.41 9.68
CA LYS A 173 9.08 -22.08 11.00
C LYS A 173 8.42 -23.46 10.89
N LEU A 174 7.37 -23.59 10.08
CA LEU A 174 6.61 -24.84 9.88
C LEU A 174 7.35 -25.85 8.96
N GLY A 175 8.06 -25.37 7.94
CA GLY A 175 8.79 -26.19 6.96
C GLY A 175 9.96 -26.99 7.52
N LYS A 176 10.37 -26.75 8.77
CA LYS A 176 11.37 -27.58 9.46
C LYS A 176 10.85 -28.97 9.88
N LYS A 177 9.58 -29.30 9.62
CA LYS A 177 8.97 -30.60 9.94
C LYS A 177 8.73 -31.54 8.75
N GLY A 178 9.20 -31.22 7.55
CA GLY A 178 8.95 -32.08 6.38
C GLY A 178 9.88 -31.81 5.21
N ARG A 179 10.93 -32.62 5.09
CA ARG A 179 11.81 -32.61 3.92
C ARG A 179 11.08 -33.28 2.75
N ARG A 180 10.45 -32.50 1.88
CA ARG A 180 10.21 -32.86 0.47
C ARG A 180 10.42 -31.63 -0.40
N THR A 181 11.39 -31.76 -1.29
CA THR A 181 11.70 -30.84 -2.39
C THR A 181 10.45 -30.65 -3.25
N TYR A 182 9.82 -29.49 -3.11
CA TYR A 182 8.93 -28.93 -4.11
C TYR A 182 9.68 -27.79 -4.80
N ASP A 183 9.66 -27.81 -6.13
CA ASP A 183 10.31 -26.82 -6.97
C ASP A 183 9.68 -25.43 -6.73
N LEU A 184 10.49 -24.47 -6.27
CA LEU A 184 10.07 -23.11 -5.89
C LEU A 184 9.92 -22.21 -7.14
N SER A 185 9.02 -22.57 -8.05
CA SER A 185 8.76 -21.76 -9.26
C SER A 185 7.27 -21.47 -9.47
N LYS A 186 6.55 -21.07 -8.42
CA LYS A 186 5.21 -20.44 -8.51
C LYS A 186 4.78 -19.86 -7.15
N GLY A 187 5.40 -18.75 -6.80
CA GLY A 187 4.96 -17.83 -5.75
C GLY A 187 5.52 -16.48 -6.13
N GLY A 188 4.66 -15.48 -6.29
CA GLY A 188 5.03 -14.15 -6.80
C GLY A 188 6.10 -13.49 -5.94
N ASN A 189 7.36 -13.72 -6.29
CA ASN A 189 8.49 -13.00 -5.72
C ASN A 189 8.53 -11.60 -6.35
N ASN A 190 7.69 -10.69 -5.83
CA ASN A 190 7.80 -9.25 -6.11
C ASN A 190 9.01 -8.60 -5.40
N ALA A 191 9.84 -9.39 -4.72
CA ALA A 191 11.14 -8.94 -4.25
C ALA A 191 12.09 -8.76 -5.44
N LEU A 192 12.25 -7.52 -5.89
CA LEU A 192 13.23 -7.21 -6.92
C LEU A 192 14.66 -7.48 -6.41
N ASP A 193 15.44 -8.17 -7.23
CA ASP A 193 16.88 -8.22 -7.08
C ASP A 193 17.44 -6.85 -7.47
N VAL A 194 17.86 -6.07 -6.46
CA VAL A 194 18.47 -4.74 -6.61
C VAL A 194 19.65 -4.79 -7.59
N SER A 195 20.34 -5.93 -7.70
CA SER A 195 21.44 -6.16 -8.64
C SER A 195 21.01 -6.08 -10.11
N LYS A 196 19.73 -6.35 -10.44
CA LYS A 196 19.19 -6.26 -11.81
C LYS A 196 18.92 -4.83 -12.25
N TYR A 197 18.61 -3.94 -11.32
CA TYR A 197 18.35 -2.51 -11.61
C TYR A 197 19.63 -1.67 -11.51
N PHE A 198 20.50 -1.97 -10.54
CA PHE A 198 21.69 -1.17 -10.29
C PHE A 198 23.00 -1.79 -10.84
N GLY A 199 22.97 -3.01 -11.37
CA GLY A 199 24.15 -3.67 -11.93
C GLY A 199 25.24 -3.97 -10.88
N SER A 200 25.94 -5.10 -11.01
CA SER A 200 26.90 -5.57 -10.01
C SER A 200 28.18 -4.72 -9.83
N LYS A 201 28.32 -3.57 -10.50
CA LYS A 201 29.55 -2.77 -10.49
C LYS A 201 29.29 -1.26 -10.63
N GLY A 202 28.62 -0.64 -9.66
CA GLY A 202 28.53 0.83 -9.53
C GLY A 202 27.93 1.62 -10.70
N SER A 203 27.52 0.95 -11.78
CA SER A 203 26.94 1.50 -13.01
C SER A 203 25.42 1.77 -12.90
N GLY A 204 24.84 1.52 -11.73
CA GLY A 204 23.39 1.49 -11.49
C GLY A 204 22.73 2.78 -11.10
N VAL A 205 23.52 3.77 -10.71
CA VAL A 205 22.98 5.05 -10.22
C VAL A 205 22.15 5.73 -11.33
N ILE A 206 22.52 5.48 -12.59
CA ILE A 206 21.83 6.02 -13.76
C ILE A 206 21.01 4.90 -14.41
N ARG A 207 19.69 5.05 -14.43
CA ARG A 207 18.79 4.14 -15.17
C ARG A 207 19.12 4.18 -16.66
N LYS A 208 18.89 3.09 -17.39
CA LYS A 208 19.07 3.10 -18.85
C LYS A 208 18.02 4.02 -19.48
N ARG A 209 18.40 4.78 -20.51
CA ARG A 209 17.52 5.76 -21.18
C ARG A 209 16.16 5.21 -21.61
N LYS A 210 16.12 3.95 -22.07
CA LYS A 210 14.88 3.26 -22.45
C LYS A 210 13.91 3.03 -21.29
N ASP A 211 14.41 2.99 -20.06
CA ASP A 211 13.63 2.74 -18.85
C ASP A 211 13.23 4.07 -18.17
N TRP A 212 13.66 5.23 -18.69
CA TRP A 212 13.34 6.55 -18.12
C TRP A 212 11.84 6.85 -18.25
N TYR A 213 11.27 6.66 -19.44
CA TYR A 213 9.85 6.93 -19.71
C TYR A 213 8.89 6.00 -18.96
N MET A 214 9.38 4.85 -18.49
CA MET A 214 8.58 3.88 -17.73
C MET A 214 8.46 4.23 -16.25
N ASN A 215 9.30 5.14 -15.76
CA ASN A 215 9.39 5.50 -14.34
C ASN A 215 9.35 7.01 -14.10
N GLY A 216 8.91 7.77 -15.10
CA GLY A 216 8.63 9.18 -14.93
C GLY A 216 7.21 9.34 -14.41
N PRO A 217 6.95 10.28 -13.49
CA PRO A 217 5.59 10.62 -13.12
C PRO A 217 4.86 11.20 -14.33
N THR A 218 3.60 10.80 -14.51
CA THR A 218 2.65 11.39 -15.45
C THR A 218 1.47 11.96 -14.68
N VAL A 219 1.13 13.21 -14.95
CA VAL A 219 -0.04 13.89 -14.40
C VAL A 219 -0.93 14.29 -15.56
N ASP A 220 -2.13 13.72 -15.61
CA ASP A 220 -3.15 14.06 -16.61
C ASP A 220 -4.31 14.76 -15.89
N ILE A 221 -4.75 15.92 -16.40
CA ILE A 221 -5.94 16.63 -15.91
C ILE A 221 -7.10 16.33 -16.86
N LEU A 222 -8.11 15.63 -16.36
CA LEU A 222 -9.30 15.23 -17.09
C LEU A 222 -10.38 16.32 -17.04
N SER A 223 -11.08 16.49 -18.14
CA SER A 223 -12.34 17.25 -18.18
C SER A 223 -13.46 16.52 -17.42
N ASN A 224 -14.51 17.26 -17.06
CA ASN A 224 -15.67 16.69 -16.37
C ASN A 224 -16.40 15.64 -17.24
N GLU A 225 -16.36 15.77 -18.56
CA GLU A 225 -16.92 14.81 -19.50
C GLU A 225 -16.10 13.50 -19.49
N GLU A 226 -14.77 13.60 -19.54
CA GLU A 226 -13.88 12.44 -19.42
C GLU A 226 -14.03 11.74 -18.07
N VAL A 227 -14.19 12.50 -16.98
CA VAL A 227 -14.48 11.94 -15.65
C VAL A 227 -15.79 11.16 -15.64
N GLY A 228 -16.88 11.76 -16.15
CA GLY A 228 -18.19 11.11 -16.19
C GLY A 228 -18.20 9.83 -17.03
N THR A 229 -17.57 9.87 -18.20
CA THR A 229 -17.43 8.68 -19.07
C THR A 229 -16.60 7.58 -18.40
N LEU A 230 -15.50 7.93 -17.73
CA LEU A 230 -14.65 6.98 -17.02
C LEU A 230 -15.38 6.31 -15.85
N ASP A 231 -16.16 7.08 -15.09
CA ASP A 231 -16.94 6.55 -13.96
C ASP A 231 -18.06 5.61 -14.40
N GLU A 232 -18.71 5.92 -15.53
CA GLU A 232 -19.71 5.03 -16.11
C GLU A 232 -19.07 3.72 -16.60
N LEU A 233 -17.93 3.81 -17.29
CA LEU A 233 -17.18 2.64 -17.75
C LEU A 233 -16.71 1.77 -16.58
N ASN A 234 -16.14 2.37 -15.53
CA ASN A 234 -15.71 1.66 -14.33
C ASN A 234 -16.89 0.99 -13.61
N SER A 235 -18.04 1.64 -13.54
CA SER A 235 -19.26 1.08 -12.95
C SER A 235 -19.83 -0.08 -13.77
N ARG A 236 -19.74 -0.01 -15.11
CA ARG A 236 -20.11 -1.13 -16.00
C ARG A 236 -19.14 -2.30 -15.87
N LEU A 237 -17.84 -2.03 -15.76
CA LEU A 237 -16.82 -3.06 -15.60
C LEU A 237 -16.96 -3.79 -14.27
N LYS A 238 -17.17 -3.05 -13.17
CA LYS A 238 -17.40 -3.65 -11.84
C LYS A 238 -18.59 -4.61 -11.86
N ARG A 239 -19.74 -4.19 -12.39
CA ARG A 239 -20.93 -5.06 -12.53
C ARG A 239 -20.63 -6.35 -13.31
N LYS A 240 -19.87 -6.26 -14.41
CA LYS A 240 -19.47 -7.46 -15.17
C LYS A 240 -18.54 -8.40 -14.41
N LEU A 241 -17.70 -7.87 -13.52
CA LEU A 241 -16.82 -8.68 -12.69
C LEU A 241 -17.63 -9.38 -11.59
N ASP A 242 -18.53 -8.64 -10.93
CA ASP A 242 -19.41 -9.18 -9.89
C ASP A 242 -20.33 -10.29 -10.47
N GLU A 243 -20.96 -10.05 -11.64
CA GLU A 243 -21.75 -11.07 -12.36
C GLU A 243 -20.95 -12.33 -12.72
N LYS A 244 -19.65 -12.15 -12.98
CA LYS A 244 -18.76 -13.26 -13.31
C LYS A 244 -18.36 -14.04 -12.06
N GLU A 245 -18.14 -13.39 -10.92
CA GLU A 245 -17.84 -14.06 -9.65
C GLU A 245 -19.04 -14.87 -9.14
N ASP A 246 -20.27 -14.38 -9.34
CA ASP A 246 -21.50 -15.11 -8.98
C ASP A 246 -21.83 -16.29 -9.91
N SER A 247 -21.16 -16.39 -11.06
CA SER A 247 -21.38 -17.45 -12.05
C SER A 247 -20.47 -18.68 -11.86
N PHE A 248 -19.61 -18.71 -10.84
CA PHE A 248 -18.71 -19.82 -10.50
C PHE A 248 -19.06 -20.45 -9.14
#